data_AF-A0A080Z4P2-F1
#
_entry.id   AF-A0A080Z4P2-F1
#
_cell.length_a   1.000
_cell.length_b   1.000
_cell.length_c   1.000
_cell.angle_alpha   90.00
_cell.angle_beta   90.00
_cell.angle_gamma   90.00
#
_symmetry.space_group_name_H-M   'P 1'
#
loop_
_entity.id
_entity.type
_entity.pdbx_description
1 polymer ?
#
loop_
_entity_poly.entity_id
_entity_poly.type
_entity_poly.pdbx_seq_one_letter_code
_entity_poly.pdbx_strand_id
1 'polypeptide(L)'
;MRQQLQRAALESASEAPSMVWERVRSVLNNLHKGSTLNAISKLQGVNIVKNTCKGMGCDMLHSLDKTEARWLSDSDKRSFVRFNTGFSVKNKERRIVGFGHPDLVLLLRNPANSVFIDGTFKMVPKPFVQCLIVMLLDATVNLYVPAMYVLKDETTTPIWTH
;
A
#
# COMPACT_ATOMS: atom_id res chain seq x y z
N MET A 1 -7.36 -13.12 -25.11
CA MET A 1 -6.81 -11.95 -24.36
C MET A 1 -7.20 -11.93 -22.87
N ARG A 2 -8.50 -11.92 -22.48
CA ARG A 2 -8.93 -11.76 -21.07
C ARG A 2 -8.21 -12.65 -20.04
N GLN A 3 -8.19 -13.97 -20.25
CA GLN A 3 -7.52 -14.91 -19.34
C GLN A 3 -6.00 -14.65 -19.20
N GLN A 4 -5.33 -14.22 -20.28
CA GLN A 4 -3.90 -13.88 -20.20
C GLN A 4 -3.65 -12.56 -19.44
N LEU A 5 -4.55 -11.58 -19.54
CA LEU A 5 -4.49 -10.40 -18.67
C LEU A 5 -4.68 -10.78 -17.19
N GLN A 6 -5.53 -11.77 -16.89
CA GLN A 6 -5.73 -12.24 -15.53
C GLN A 6 -4.49 -12.98 -14.99
N ARG A 7 -3.85 -13.87 -15.78
CA ARG A 7 -2.60 -14.54 -15.37
C ARG A 7 -1.45 -13.54 -15.18
N ALA A 8 -1.23 -12.67 -16.16
CA ALA A 8 -0.17 -11.66 -16.09
C ALA A 8 -0.38 -10.65 -14.94
N ALA A 9 -1.63 -10.39 -14.54
CA ALA A 9 -1.94 -9.57 -13.36
C ALA A 9 -1.53 -10.21 -12.03
N LEU A 10 -1.51 -11.55 -11.95
CA LEU A 10 -1.06 -12.30 -10.78
C LEU A 10 0.47 -12.43 -10.75
N GLU A 11 1.08 -12.68 -11.90
CA GLU A 11 2.53 -12.80 -12.06
C GLU A 11 3.26 -11.45 -11.82
N SER A 12 2.65 -10.34 -12.25
CA SER A 12 3.24 -8.99 -12.22
C SER A 12 2.49 -8.00 -11.33
N ALA A 13 2.14 -8.42 -10.11
CA ALA A 13 1.39 -7.60 -9.15
C ALA A 13 1.99 -6.23 -8.79
N SER A 14 3.32 -6.06 -8.95
CA SER A 14 4.01 -4.78 -8.73
C SER A 14 4.14 -3.90 -9.97
N GLU A 15 3.71 -4.35 -11.15
CA GLU A 15 3.73 -3.54 -12.37
C GLU A 15 2.45 -2.70 -12.50
N ALA A 16 2.58 -1.51 -13.10
CA ALA A 16 1.40 -0.69 -13.37
C ALA A 16 0.43 -1.44 -14.34
N PRO A 17 -0.89 -1.46 -14.08
CA PRO A 17 -1.85 -2.20 -14.90
C PRO A 17 -1.85 -1.88 -16.40
N SER A 18 -1.37 -0.70 -16.79
CA SER A 18 -1.11 -0.32 -18.19
C SER A 18 0.03 -1.12 -18.82
N MET A 19 1.14 -1.31 -18.10
CA MET A 19 2.31 -2.07 -18.56
C MET A 19 1.96 -3.54 -18.76
N VAL A 20 1.23 -4.12 -17.82
CA VAL A 20 0.72 -5.51 -17.91
C VAL A 20 -0.14 -5.69 -19.18
N TRP A 21 -1.03 -4.73 -19.50
CA TRP A 21 -1.83 -4.79 -20.72
C TRP A 21 -0.99 -4.58 -21.99
N GLU A 22 -0.04 -3.65 -21.99
CA GLU A 22 0.84 -3.40 -23.14
C GLU A 22 1.72 -4.62 -23.46
N ARG A 23 2.28 -5.26 -22.42
CA ARG A 23 3.04 -6.52 -22.56
C ARG A 23 2.19 -7.63 -23.17
N VAL A 24 1.01 -7.89 -22.60
CA VAL A 24 0.10 -8.94 -23.11
C VAL A 24 -0.37 -8.63 -24.55
N ARG A 25 -0.60 -7.36 -24.89
CA ARG A 25 -0.95 -6.96 -26.27
C ARG A 25 0.21 -7.15 -27.24
N SER A 26 1.43 -6.76 -26.84
CA SER A 26 2.65 -6.95 -27.66
C SER A 26 2.89 -8.44 -27.96
N VAL A 27 2.80 -9.29 -26.94
CA VAL A 27 2.91 -10.75 -27.09
C VAL A 27 1.85 -11.31 -28.05
N LEU A 28 0.58 -10.92 -27.88
CA LEU A 28 -0.51 -11.38 -28.77
C LEU A 28 -0.35 -10.91 -30.23
N ASN A 29 0.08 -9.67 -30.44
CA ASN A 29 0.36 -9.12 -31.77
C ASN A 29 1.52 -9.85 -32.46
N ASN A 30 2.57 -10.21 -31.71
CA ASN A 30 3.71 -10.96 -32.23
C ASN A 30 3.36 -12.42 -32.57
N LEU A 31 2.48 -13.05 -31.79
CA LEU A 31 1.98 -14.41 -32.03
C LEU A 31 1.04 -14.52 -33.25
N HIS A 32 0.31 -13.45 -33.60
CA HIS A 32 -0.73 -13.46 -34.64
C HIS A 32 -0.47 -12.40 -35.73
N LYS A 33 0.79 -12.25 -36.15
CA LYS A 33 1.16 -11.33 -37.23
C LYS A 33 0.32 -11.60 -38.48
N GLY A 34 -0.38 -10.58 -38.96
CA GLY A 34 -1.26 -10.65 -40.14
C GLY A 34 -2.75 -10.91 -39.85
N SER A 35 -3.16 -11.18 -38.60
CA SER A 35 -4.58 -11.34 -38.25
C SER A 35 -5.14 -10.12 -37.51
N THR A 36 -6.29 -9.62 -37.96
CA THR A 36 -7.10 -8.63 -37.23
C THR A 36 -7.80 -9.26 -36.02
N LEU A 37 -7.07 -9.39 -34.91
CA LEU A 37 -7.64 -9.80 -33.64
C LEU A 37 -8.61 -8.73 -33.09
N ASN A 38 -9.81 -9.15 -32.71
CA ASN A 38 -10.72 -8.35 -31.87
C ASN A 38 -10.11 -8.17 -30.46
N ALA A 39 -9.19 -7.21 -30.34
CA ALA A 39 -8.41 -6.96 -29.14
C ALA A 39 -9.20 -6.17 -28.09
N ILE A 40 -9.03 -6.53 -26.81
CA ILE A 40 -9.60 -5.79 -25.68
C ILE A 40 -8.92 -4.42 -25.61
N SER A 41 -9.71 -3.34 -25.55
CA SER A 41 -9.19 -1.97 -25.51
C SER A 41 -8.34 -1.70 -24.25
N LYS A 42 -7.46 -0.69 -24.29
CA LYS A 42 -6.56 -0.35 -23.17
C LYS A 42 -7.34 -0.15 -21.87
N LEU A 43 -8.45 0.58 -21.93
CA LEU A 43 -9.30 0.87 -20.78
C LEU A 43 -9.95 -0.41 -20.20
N GLN A 44 -10.55 -1.25 -21.04
CA GLN A 44 -11.15 -2.52 -20.60
C GLN A 44 -10.11 -3.48 -20.03
N GLY A 45 -8.93 -3.57 -20.66
CA GLY A 45 -7.85 -4.44 -20.23
C GLY A 45 -7.21 -4.01 -18.91
N VAL A 46 -6.96 -2.71 -18.73
CA VAL A 46 -6.52 -2.12 -17.46
C VAL A 46 -7.53 -2.39 -16.34
N ASN A 47 -8.83 -2.30 -16.63
CA ASN A 47 -9.88 -2.61 -15.64
C ASN A 47 -9.92 -4.10 -15.29
N ILE A 48 -9.70 -5.01 -16.24
CA ILE A 48 -9.56 -6.46 -15.98
C ILE A 48 -8.36 -6.74 -15.05
N VAL A 49 -7.20 -6.15 -15.33
CA VAL A 49 -6.00 -6.29 -14.49
C VAL A 49 -6.28 -5.75 -13.08
N LYS A 50 -6.75 -4.50 -12.95
CA LYS A 50 -7.10 -3.89 -11.65
C LYS A 50 -8.08 -4.72 -10.83
N ASN A 51 -9.13 -5.24 -11.45
CA ASN A 51 -10.15 -6.03 -10.75
C ASN A 51 -9.62 -7.42 -10.34
N THR A 52 -8.69 -8.00 -11.11
CA THR A 52 -8.04 -9.27 -10.77
C THR A 52 -7.09 -9.09 -9.59
N CYS A 53 -6.22 -8.07 -9.62
CA CYS A 53 -5.33 -7.74 -8.50
C CYS A 53 -6.13 -7.46 -7.21
N LYS A 54 -7.24 -6.70 -7.30
CA LYS A 54 -8.14 -6.44 -6.16
C LYS A 54 -8.77 -7.72 -5.60
N GLY A 55 -9.33 -8.57 -6.46
CA GLY A 55 -10.00 -9.81 -6.05
C GLY A 55 -9.07 -10.84 -5.43
N MET A 56 -7.76 -10.76 -5.71
CA MET A 56 -6.73 -11.66 -5.16
C MET A 56 -5.84 -10.98 -4.10
N GLY A 57 -6.17 -9.77 -3.66
CA GLY A 57 -5.37 -9.01 -2.68
C GLY A 57 -3.95 -8.62 -3.13
N CYS A 58 -3.60 -8.82 -4.40
CA CYS A 58 -2.26 -8.63 -4.96
C CYS A 58 -2.10 -7.20 -5.52
N ASP A 59 -2.36 -6.21 -4.66
CA ASP A 59 -2.37 -4.79 -5.00
C ASP A 59 -1.09 -4.06 -4.56
N MET A 60 -1.07 -2.73 -4.72
CA MET A 60 0.04 -1.87 -4.28
C MET A 60 0.38 -2.06 -2.80
N LEU A 61 -0.58 -2.45 -1.95
CA LEU A 61 -0.35 -2.67 -0.53
C LEU A 61 0.36 -4.01 -0.29
N HIS A 62 0.06 -5.05 -1.07
CA HIS A 62 0.87 -6.28 -1.09
C HIS A 62 2.30 -6.02 -1.64
N SER A 63 2.50 -4.99 -2.45
CA SER A 63 3.86 -4.60 -2.88
C SER A 63 4.72 -4.05 -1.74
N LEU A 64 4.11 -3.43 -0.71
CA LEU A 64 4.80 -3.01 0.52
C LEU A 64 5.33 -4.20 1.33
N ASP A 65 4.81 -5.41 1.09
CA ASP A 65 5.32 -6.60 1.75
C ASP A 65 6.61 -7.15 1.11
N LYS A 66 7.02 -6.64 -0.06
CA LYS A 66 8.29 -7.00 -0.71
C LYS A 66 9.47 -6.31 -0.02
N THR A 67 10.56 -7.05 0.19
CA THR A 67 11.73 -6.63 0.99
C THR A 67 12.30 -5.25 0.61
N GLU A 68 12.43 -4.97 -0.69
CA GLU A 68 13.01 -3.73 -1.22
C GLU A 68 12.09 -2.52 -1.01
N ALA A 69 10.78 -2.70 -1.13
CA ALA A 69 9.79 -1.64 -0.92
C ALA A 69 9.61 -1.27 0.56
N ARG A 70 10.24 -2.01 1.47
CA ARG A 70 10.18 -1.70 2.90
C ARG A 70 11.22 -0.64 3.28
N TRP A 71 12.48 -0.73 2.82
CA TRP A 71 13.68 -0.07 3.41
C TRP A 71 13.55 1.43 3.75
N LEU A 72 14.29 1.88 4.77
CA LEU A 72 14.34 3.28 5.18
C LEU A 72 15.08 4.15 4.15
N SER A 73 16.21 3.66 3.66
CA SER A 73 16.99 4.29 2.58
C SER A 73 17.91 3.25 1.92
N ASP A 74 18.55 3.61 0.80
CA ASP A 74 19.56 2.75 0.16
C ASP A 74 20.75 2.43 1.08
N SER A 75 21.05 3.35 2.01
CA SER A 75 22.07 3.22 3.05
C SER A 75 21.59 2.49 4.31
N ASP A 76 20.29 2.49 4.62
CA ASP A 76 19.69 1.88 5.81
C ASP A 76 18.55 0.92 5.45
N LYS A 77 18.88 -0.37 5.47
CA LYS A 77 17.98 -1.48 5.12
C LYS A 77 17.02 -1.88 6.27
N ARG A 78 16.91 -1.09 7.35
CA ARG A 78 16.02 -1.38 8.49
C ARG A 78 14.56 -1.05 8.19
N SER A 79 13.69 -2.05 8.37
CA SER A 79 12.26 -2.05 8.02
C SER A 79 12.00 -1.31 6.71
N PHE A 80 11.45 -0.09 6.54
CA PHE A 80 10.91 1.00 7.37
C PHE A 80 9.40 0.87 7.67
N VAL A 81 8.64 0.18 6.81
CA VAL A 81 7.27 -0.30 7.11
C VAL A 81 7.30 -1.14 8.38
N ARG A 82 6.52 -0.77 9.40
CA ARG A 82 6.47 -1.43 10.71
C ARG A 82 5.44 -2.56 10.75
N PHE A 83 4.26 -2.32 10.18
CA PHE A 83 3.22 -3.33 10.03
C PHE A 83 2.35 -3.04 8.81
N ASN A 84 1.79 -4.11 8.24
CA ASN A 84 0.76 -4.10 7.22
C ASN A 84 -0.19 -5.23 7.59
N THR A 85 -1.39 -4.90 8.07
CA THR A 85 -2.24 -5.89 8.75
C THR A 85 -3.69 -5.72 8.33
N GLY A 86 -4.26 -6.83 7.84
CA GLY A 86 -5.69 -6.98 7.62
C GLY A 86 -6.39 -7.48 8.89
N PHE A 87 -7.57 -6.97 9.18
CA PHE A 87 -8.44 -7.40 10.28
C PHE A 87 -9.91 -7.25 9.90
N SER A 88 -10.80 -8.07 10.43
CA SER A 88 -12.23 -8.02 10.10
C SER A 88 -13.00 -7.19 11.13
N VAL A 89 -13.73 -6.18 10.67
CA VAL A 89 -14.63 -5.36 11.51
C VAL A 89 -16.02 -5.38 10.90
N LYS A 90 -17.02 -5.87 11.64
CA LYS A 90 -18.43 -5.97 11.20
C LYS A 90 -18.57 -6.67 9.84
N ASN A 91 -17.93 -7.84 9.68
CA ASN A 91 -17.86 -8.63 8.45
C ASN A 91 -17.30 -7.91 7.21
N LYS A 92 -16.50 -6.85 7.42
CA LYS A 92 -15.76 -6.18 6.36
C LYS A 92 -14.27 -6.22 6.68
N GLU A 93 -13.49 -6.73 5.74
CA GLU A 93 -12.03 -6.66 5.82
C GLU A 93 -11.59 -5.20 5.83
N ARG A 94 -10.71 -4.87 6.78
CA ARG A 94 -10.07 -3.58 6.98
C ARG A 94 -8.57 -3.76 6.96
N ARG A 95 -7.84 -2.71 6.57
CA ARG A 95 -6.38 -2.72 6.56
C ARG A 95 -5.81 -1.48 7.23
N ILE A 96 -4.81 -1.71 8.08
CA ILE A 96 -3.93 -0.67 8.62
C ILE A 96 -2.50 -0.89 8.15
N VAL A 97 -1.82 0.20 7.84
CA VAL A 97 -0.39 0.19 7.47
C VAL A 97 0.34 1.22 8.31
N GLY A 98 1.31 0.77 9.09
CA GLY A 98 2.14 1.59 9.95
C GLY A 98 3.56 1.70 9.43
N PHE A 99 4.11 2.90 9.35
CA PHE A 99 5.49 3.17 8.93
C PHE A 99 6.13 4.26 9.79
N GLY A 100 7.44 4.20 9.96
CA GLY A 100 8.16 5.09 10.87
C GLY A 100 9.63 4.74 11.00
N HIS A 101 10.44 5.73 11.39
CA HIS A 101 11.88 5.54 11.59
C HIS A 101 12.10 4.55 12.73
N PRO A 102 12.95 3.51 12.57
CA PRO A 102 13.09 2.44 13.57
C PRO A 102 13.43 3.00 14.96
N ASP A 103 14.33 3.99 15.01
CA ASP A 103 14.81 4.55 16.27
C ASP A 103 13.77 5.47 16.93
N LEU A 104 12.96 6.21 16.15
CA LEU A 104 11.89 7.05 16.71
C LEU A 104 10.72 6.18 17.23
N VAL A 105 10.38 5.10 16.51
CA VAL A 105 9.36 4.14 16.95
C VAL A 105 9.79 3.42 18.24
N LEU A 106 11.09 3.22 18.46
CA LEU A 106 11.61 2.66 19.71
C LEU A 106 11.36 3.60 20.91
N LEU A 107 11.53 4.92 20.72
CA LEU A 107 11.30 5.93 21.77
C LEU A 107 9.83 6.01 22.22
N LEU A 108 8.87 5.63 21.37
CA LEU A 108 7.45 5.53 21.75
C LEU A 108 7.17 4.45 22.80
N ARG A 109 8.11 3.54 23.09
CA ARG A 109 7.96 2.52 24.15
C ARG A 109 8.23 3.05 25.56
N ASN A 110 8.85 4.22 25.70
CA ASN A 110 9.14 4.80 27.00
C ASN A 110 7.94 5.63 27.50
N PRO A 111 7.25 5.24 28.58
CA PRO A 111 6.09 5.97 29.09
C PRO A 111 6.43 7.35 29.67
N ALA A 112 7.70 7.65 29.93
CA ALA A 112 8.15 8.97 30.35
C ALA A 112 8.19 10.01 29.21
N ASN A 113 8.13 9.56 27.94
CA ASN A 113 8.16 10.48 26.81
C ASN A 113 6.76 11.05 26.53
N SER A 114 6.67 12.36 26.32
CA SER A 114 5.42 12.99 25.89
C SER A 114 5.13 12.64 24.43
N VAL A 115 3.90 12.19 24.17
CA VAL A 115 3.42 11.79 22.85
C VAL A 115 2.15 12.55 22.50
N PHE A 116 2.09 13.08 21.28
CA PHE A 116 0.91 13.70 20.69
C PHE A 116 0.46 12.90 19.47
N ILE A 117 -0.86 12.78 19.25
CA ILE A 117 -1.43 12.05 18.12
C ILE A 117 -2.34 13.00 17.34
N ASP A 118 -1.96 13.30 16.11
CA ASP A 118 -2.80 14.02 15.15
C ASP A 118 -3.51 13.05 14.18
N GLY A 119 -4.67 13.46 13.68
CA GLY A 119 -5.49 12.69 12.75
C GLY A 119 -5.83 13.47 11.49
N THR A 120 -5.02 13.34 10.45
CA THR A 120 -5.26 14.01 9.16
C THR A 120 -6.24 13.21 8.29
N PHE A 121 -7.25 13.91 7.75
CA PHE A 121 -8.27 13.34 6.88
C PHE A 121 -8.08 13.81 5.43
N LYS A 122 -8.65 13.08 4.47
CA LYS A 122 -8.74 13.44 3.04
C LYS A 122 -7.42 13.56 2.26
N MET A 123 -6.26 13.62 2.93
CA MET A 123 -4.92 13.74 2.32
C MET A 123 -4.13 12.42 2.39
N VAL A 124 -4.74 11.31 1.96
CA VAL A 124 -4.11 9.97 2.00
C VAL A 124 -4.30 9.17 0.71
N PRO A 125 -3.38 8.25 0.36
CA PRO A 125 -3.55 7.37 -0.79
C PRO A 125 -4.78 6.46 -0.63
N LYS A 126 -5.55 6.27 -1.71
CA LYS A 126 -6.60 5.24 -1.75
C LYS A 126 -5.96 3.85 -1.59
N PRO A 127 -6.56 2.92 -0.83
CA PRO A 127 -7.94 2.92 -0.31
C PRO A 127 -8.12 3.61 1.06
N PHE A 128 -7.08 4.17 1.66
CA PHE A 128 -7.15 4.78 2.98
C PHE A 128 -7.98 6.08 2.99
N VAL A 129 -8.45 6.47 4.17
CA VAL A 129 -9.31 7.65 4.39
C VAL A 129 -8.79 8.59 5.49
N GLN A 130 -7.91 8.11 6.36
CA GLN A 130 -7.28 8.87 7.44
C GLN A 130 -5.84 8.40 7.66
N CYS A 131 -4.95 9.33 8.01
CA CYS A 131 -3.62 9.07 8.55
C CYS A 131 -3.60 9.52 10.02
N LEU A 132 -3.12 8.66 10.92
CA LEU A 132 -2.76 9.05 12.28
C LEU A 132 -1.25 9.31 12.32
N ILE A 133 -0.85 10.44 12.88
CA ILE A 133 0.55 10.84 13.04
C ILE A 133 0.87 10.82 14.53
N VAL A 134 1.69 9.87 14.96
CA VAL A 134 2.20 9.78 16.32
C VAL A 134 3.51 10.56 16.40
N MET A 135 3.51 11.63 17.18
CA MET A 135 4.64 12.53 17.36
C MET A 135 5.21 12.42 18.77
N LEU A 136 6.53 12.43 18.87
CA LEU A 136 7.28 12.45 20.12
C LEU A 136 7.70 13.88 20.43
N LEU A 137 7.59 14.35 21.67
CA LEU A 137 8.23 15.60 22.07
C LEU A 137 9.75 15.40 22.16
N ASP A 138 10.49 16.04 21.26
CA ASP A 138 11.94 16.18 21.40
C ASP A 138 12.22 17.37 22.34
N ALA A 139 12.65 17.07 23.56
CA ALA A 139 12.95 18.07 24.57
C ALA A 139 14.20 18.92 24.25
N THR A 140 15.08 18.48 23.33
CA THR A 140 16.29 19.23 22.98
C THR A 140 15.98 20.45 22.09
N VAL A 141 14.98 20.32 21.22
CA VAL A 141 14.50 21.39 20.33
C VAL A 141 13.12 21.93 20.72
N ASN A 142 12.49 21.36 21.75
CA ASN A 142 11.14 21.67 22.23
C ASN A 142 10.06 21.60 21.12
N LEU A 143 10.11 20.56 20.29
CA LEU A 143 9.20 20.35 19.16
C LEU A 143 8.67 18.91 19.10
N TYR A 144 7.46 18.76 18.58
CA TYR A 144 6.88 17.45 18.29
C TYR A 144 7.40 16.91 16.94
N VAL A 145 8.15 15.81 16.98
CA VAL A 145 8.75 15.14 15.82
C VAL A 145 7.91 13.91 15.45
N PRO A 146 7.47 13.75 14.19
CA PRO A 146 6.75 12.56 13.74
C PRO A 146 7.60 11.28 13.88
N ALA A 147 7.20 10.40 14.80
CA ALA A 147 7.85 9.12 15.04
C ALA A 147 7.22 8.00 14.20
N MET A 148 5.90 8.04 14.00
CA MET A 148 5.15 7.02 13.27
C MET A 148 3.93 7.60 12.55
N TYR A 149 3.63 7.03 11.38
CA TYR A 149 2.42 7.29 10.61
C TYR A 149 1.62 5.99 10.47
N VAL A 150 0.29 6.07 10.59
CA VAL A 150 -0.61 4.93 10.44
C VAL A 150 -1.74 5.28 9.48
N LEU A 151 -1.75 4.66 8.31
CA LEU A 151 -2.83 4.75 7.34
C LEU A 151 -3.93 3.74 7.67
N LYS A 152 -5.20 4.16 7.55
CA LYS A 152 -6.37 3.30 7.76
C LYS A 152 -7.52 3.60 6.79
N ASP A 153 -8.31 2.57 6.51
CA ASP A 153 -9.43 2.59 5.55
C ASP A 153 -10.82 2.87 6.18
N GLU A 154 -10.85 3.28 7.46
CA GLU A 154 -12.06 3.73 8.13
C GLU A 154 -11.84 4.96 9.02
N THR A 155 -12.69 5.98 8.82
CA THR A 155 -12.92 7.03 9.81
C THR A 155 -13.82 6.49 10.93
N THR A 156 -13.34 6.59 12.18
CA THR A 156 -14.07 6.28 13.43
C THR A 156 -14.61 4.85 13.63
N THR A 157 -13.78 4.02 14.26
CA THR A 157 -14.11 3.45 15.58
C THR A 157 -12.85 3.63 16.44
N PRO A 158 -12.90 4.01 17.74
CA PRO A 158 -11.70 4.01 18.57
C PRO A 158 -11.22 2.57 18.76
N ILE A 159 -10.00 2.28 18.30
CA ILE A 159 -9.30 1.00 18.56
C ILE A 159 -8.65 1.02 19.95
N TRP A 160 -8.78 2.15 20.66
CA TRP A 160 -8.37 2.35 22.06
C TRP A 160 -9.35 1.67 23.03
N THR A 161 -9.41 0.34 23.01
CA THR A 161 -9.86 -0.42 24.18
C THR A 161 -8.72 -0.47 25.18
N HIS A 162 -8.97 0.03 26.38
CA HIS A 162 -8.10 -0.10 27.56
C HIS A 162 -7.94 -1.56 27.98
#